data_AF-A0AAX3VGM2-F1
#
_entry.id   AF-A0AAX3VGM2-F1
#
_cell.length_a   1.000
_cell.length_b   1.000
_cell.length_c   1.000
_cell.angle_alpha   90.00
_cell.angle_beta   90.00
_cell.angle_gamma   90.00
#
_symmetry.space_group_name_H-M   'P 1'
#
loop_
_entity.id
_entity.type
_entity.pdbx_description
1 polymer ?
#
loop_
_entity_poly.entity_id
_entity_poly.type
_entity_poly.pdbx_seq_one_letter_code
_entity_poly.pdbx_strand_id
1 'polypeptide(L)'
;MSRDRAPLLQISRIYAEEAALALPRGQEIVARWPDAEIVPIDSHWLVPEIHGDETNVRRWVRIKTEALVLGVKKSVATRLNGRSADFIAPSTANGCAMACSYCYVPRRKGYSNPVTVFANIDEISRHLARHISRQGPKTEPNQCDPEAWVYDIGENSDCSVDAMISENVRDLCELFRMSPTAKASFATKYVNRDLLDWDPLGRTRIRFSLMPHDTAKVTDIRTSPVAERIAAINDFVEAGYEVHLNFSPVILTPTWVADWTALLRELNDVLSDRAKAQLACEIIMLTHNEGLHEVNLGWHPRGEDLLWTPRMQETKRSQNGAINVRYRSPLKGEAVATLCALIERELPSCRIRYAF
;
A
#
# COMPACT_ATOMS: atom_id res chain seq x y z
N MET A 1 25.03 19.49 0.00
CA MET A 1 25.17 18.54 1.12
C MET A 1 23.80 18.01 1.45
N SER A 2 23.49 16.80 0.99
CA SER A 2 22.25 16.11 1.35
C SER A 2 22.25 15.94 2.87
N ARG A 3 21.21 16.42 3.57
CA ARG A 3 21.01 16.00 4.96
C ARG A 3 20.71 14.51 4.88
N ASP A 4 21.63 13.66 5.32
CA ASP A 4 21.39 12.21 5.41
C ASP A 4 20.09 12.00 6.18
N ARG A 5 19.06 11.64 5.43
CA ARG A 5 17.73 11.38 5.97
C ARG A 5 17.87 10.05 6.70
N ALA A 6 17.51 10.03 7.98
CA ALA A 6 17.56 8.80 8.78
C ALA A 6 16.85 7.65 8.02
N PRO A 7 17.41 6.43 8.01
CA PRO A 7 16.88 5.33 7.22
C PRO A 7 15.44 4.99 7.65
N LEU A 8 14.64 4.49 6.70
CA LEU A 8 13.23 4.17 6.93
C LEU A 8 13.05 3.12 8.03
N LEU A 9 13.94 2.14 8.08
CA LEU A 9 13.99 1.05 9.05
C LEU A 9 15.25 1.16 9.91
N GLN A 10 15.09 1.04 11.23
CA GLN A 10 16.17 1.05 12.23
C GLN A 10 15.82 -0.01 13.27
N ILE A 11 15.59 -1.25 12.79
CA ILE A 11 15.05 -2.32 13.63
C ILE A 11 16.03 -2.60 14.76
N SER A 12 15.56 -2.38 15.99
CA SER A 12 16.30 -2.65 17.23
C SER A 12 15.60 -3.70 18.09
N ARG A 13 14.32 -4.00 17.80
CA ARG A 13 13.54 -5.06 18.46
C ARG A 13 12.78 -5.89 17.43
N ILE A 14 12.92 -7.20 17.54
CA ILE A 14 12.13 -8.16 16.75
C ILE A 14 11.28 -8.99 17.71
N TYR A 15 9.97 -8.75 17.68
CA TYR A 15 9.00 -9.55 18.43
C TYR A 15 8.67 -10.80 17.61
N ALA A 16 9.13 -11.97 18.05
CA ALA A 16 9.11 -13.18 17.22
C ALA A 16 8.35 -14.35 17.84
N GLU A 17 7.46 -14.96 17.05
CA GLU A 17 6.91 -16.28 17.37
C GLU A 17 8.01 -17.35 17.21
N GLU A 18 8.10 -18.31 18.14
CA GLU A 18 9.10 -19.39 18.09
C GLU A 18 9.03 -20.18 16.77
N ALA A 19 7.82 -20.50 16.31
CA ALA A 19 7.59 -21.17 15.04
C ALA A 19 8.12 -20.38 13.83
N ALA A 20 8.13 -19.05 13.90
CA ALA A 20 8.66 -18.22 12.83
C ALA A 20 10.20 -18.21 12.82
N LEU A 21 10.83 -18.19 14.00
CA LEU A 21 12.29 -18.30 14.15
C LEU A 21 12.84 -19.65 13.66
N ALA A 22 12.04 -20.71 13.74
CA ALA A 22 12.40 -22.03 13.26
C ALA A 22 12.39 -22.16 11.72
N LEU A 23 11.75 -21.22 11.00
CA LEU A 23 11.65 -21.25 9.54
C LEU A 23 12.86 -20.57 8.89
N PRO A 24 13.33 -21.06 7.72
CA PRO A 24 14.49 -20.47 7.02
C PRO A 24 14.35 -18.96 6.80
N ARG A 25 13.19 -18.51 6.31
CA ARG A 25 12.91 -17.09 6.10
C ARG A 25 12.96 -16.27 7.39
N GLY A 26 12.56 -16.85 8.52
CA GLY A 26 12.66 -16.18 9.82
C GLY A 26 14.11 -15.97 10.27
N GLN A 27 14.96 -16.98 10.05
CA GLN A 27 16.39 -16.90 10.33
C GLN A 27 17.07 -15.85 9.45
N GLU A 28 16.74 -15.80 8.16
CA GLU A 28 17.25 -14.78 7.23
C GLU A 28 16.84 -13.37 7.63
N ILE A 29 15.59 -13.18 8.06
CA ILE A 29 15.09 -11.87 8.54
C ILE A 29 15.86 -11.43 9.79
N VAL A 30 16.05 -12.33 10.77
CA VAL A 30 16.82 -12.02 11.99
C VAL A 30 18.28 -11.68 11.64
N ALA A 31 18.90 -12.41 10.71
CA ALA A 31 20.28 -12.18 10.30
C ALA A 31 20.51 -10.79 9.64
N ARG A 32 19.46 -10.13 9.14
CA ARG A 32 19.56 -8.74 8.61
C ARG A 32 19.76 -7.69 9.71
N TRP A 33 19.38 -8.00 10.95
CA TRP A 33 19.55 -7.12 12.10
C TRP A 33 20.20 -7.87 13.27
N PRO A 34 21.50 -8.18 13.19
CA PRO A 34 22.19 -9.00 14.19
C PRO A 34 22.22 -8.36 15.58
N ASP A 35 22.11 -7.03 15.66
CA ASP A 35 22.12 -6.28 16.91
C ASP A 35 20.72 -6.06 17.51
N ALA A 36 19.65 -6.50 16.83
CA ALA A 36 18.29 -6.34 17.34
C ALA A 36 18.01 -7.33 18.49
N GLU A 37 17.37 -6.82 19.54
CA GLU A 37 16.87 -7.64 20.64
C GLU A 37 15.71 -8.51 20.14
N ILE A 38 15.83 -9.83 20.28
CA ILE A 38 14.77 -10.78 19.96
C ILE A 38 13.87 -10.94 21.20
N VAL A 39 12.62 -10.55 21.08
CA VAL A 39 11.61 -10.64 22.14
C VAL A 39 10.62 -11.75 21.78
N PRO A 40 10.62 -12.90 22.48
CA PRO A 40 9.66 -13.97 22.21
C PRO A 40 8.22 -13.53 22.45
N ILE A 41 7.31 -13.93 21.56
CA ILE A 41 5.87 -13.68 21.68
C ILE A 41 5.06 -14.95 21.35
N ASP A 42 3.91 -15.11 21.99
CA ASP A 42 3.00 -16.24 21.70
C ASP A 42 2.22 -16.03 20.38
N SER A 43 2.02 -14.77 19.99
CA SER A 43 1.19 -14.42 18.85
C SER A 43 1.55 -13.05 18.28
N HIS A 44 1.77 -12.97 16.95
CA HIS A 44 1.96 -11.72 16.21
C HIS A 44 0.76 -10.76 16.24
N TRP A 45 -0.38 -11.20 16.77
CA TRP A 45 -1.55 -10.36 17.04
C TRP A 45 -1.55 -9.72 18.43
N LEU A 46 -0.82 -10.30 19.39
CA LEU A 46 -0.83 -9.91 20.79
C LEU A 46 0.59 -9.55 21.22
N VAL A 47 0.99 -8.32 20.93
CA VAL A 47 2.31 -7.78 21.31
C VAL A 47 2.09 -6.57 22.23
N PRO A 48 1.97 -6.77 23.56
CA PRO A 48 1.55 -5.72 24.49
C PRO A 48 2.39 -4.45 24.43
N GLU A 49 3.69 -4.55 24.16
CA GLU A 49 4.59 -3.39 24.11
C GLU A 49 4.27 -2.40 22.98
N ILE A 50 3.63 -2.87 21.90
CA ILE A 50 3.37 -2.06 20.69
C ILE A 50 1.89 -2.09 20.27
N HIS A 51 1.05 -2.88 20.92
CA HIS A 51 -0.38 -3.00 20.65
C HIS A 51 -1.18 -2.74 21.93
N GLY A 52 -2.13 -1.82 21.85
CA GLY A 52 -3.14 -1.59 22.91
C GLY A 52 -2.81 -0.49 23.93
N ASP A 53 -1.59 0.05 23.95
CA ASP A 53 -1.18 1.08 24.92
C ASP A 53 -1.30 2.51 24.34
N GLU A 54 -2.18 3.34 24.94
CA GLU A 54 -2.39 4.74 24.58
C GLU A 54 -1.11 5.60 24.66
N THR A 55 -0.17 5.25 25.53
CA THR A 55 1.10 5.98 25.66
C THR A 55 1.95 5.87 24.40
N ASN A 56 1.74 4.83 23.57
CA ASN A 56 2.44 4.62 22.32
C ASN A 56 2.08 5.63 21.23
N VAL A 57 0.97 6.37 21.37
CA VAL A 57 0.57 7.41 20.39
C VAL A 57 1.70 8.43 20.21
N ARG A 58 2.35 8.87 21.30
CA ARG A 58 3.48 9.82 21.21
C ARG A 58 4.72 9.23 20.53
N ARG A 59 4.83 7.89 20.50
CA ARG A 59 5.91 7.13 19.86
C ARG A 59 5.49 6.53 18.53
N TRP A 60 4.34 6.92 17.97
CA TRP A 60 3.73 6.30 16.79
C TRP A 60 4.73 6.05 15.66
N VAL A 61 5.41 7.12 15.23
CA VAL A 61 6.37 7.09 14.13
C VAL A 61 7.65 6.31 14.48
N ARG A 62 8.06 6.33 15.75
CA ARG A 62 9.28 5.68 16.23
C ARG A 62 9.11 4.17 16.36
N ILE A 63 7.96 3.70 16.84
CA ILE A 63 7.65 2.26 16.90
C ILE A 63 7.71 1.64 15.50
N LYS A 64 7.20 2.34 14.48
CA LYS A 64 7.25 1.91 13.07
C LYS A 64 8.66 1.77 12.49
N THR A 65 9.69 2.31 13.14
CA THR A 65 11.09 2.16 12.70
C THR A 65 11.89 1.14 13.46
N GLU A 66 11.61 1.01 14.76
CA GLU A 66 12.44 0.24 15.68
C GLU A 66 11.90 -1.17 15.90
N ALA A 67 10.58 -1.35 15.78
CA ALA A 67 9.92 -2.63 16.01
C ALA A 67 9.65 -3.36 14.68
N LEU A 68 10.00 -4.64 14.64
CA LEU A 68 9.55 -5.61 13.65
C LEU A 68 8.82 -6.73 14.38
N VAL A 69 7.72 -7.22 13.81
CA VAL A 69 7.05 -8.43 14.31
C VAL A 69 7.29 -9.56 13.31
N LEU A 70 7.78 -10.70 13.78
CA LEU A 70 8.05 -11.88 12.98
C LEU A 70 7.08 -13.00 13.39
N GLY A 71 6.26 -13.47 12.47
CA GLY A 71 5.24 -14.47 12.76
C GLY A 71 5.00 -15.48 11.65
N VAL A 72 4.01 -16.35 11.86
CA VAL A 72 3.53 -17.32 10.87
C VAL A 72 2.11 -16.94 10.44
N LYS A 73 1.88 -16.87 9.13
CA LYS A 73 0.56 -16.62 8.56
C LYS A 73 -0.32 -17.85 8.73
N LYS A 74 -1.18 -17.85 9.75
CA LYS A 74 -2.08 -18.99 10.09
C LYS A 74 -3.17 -19.28 9.05
N SER A 75 -3.67 -18.26 8.37
CA SER A 75 -4.75 -18.39 7.37
C SER A 75 -4.20 -18.08 5.98
N VAL A 76 -3.88 -19.12 5.22
CA VAL A 76 -3.41 -19.02 3.84
C VAL A 76 -4.60 -19.18 2.90
N ALA A 77 -5.25 -18.06 2.56
CA ALA A 77 -6.43 -18.04 1.72
C ALA A 77 -6.37 -16.92 0.69
N THR A 78 -6.90 -17.21 -0.51
CA THR A 78 -7.13 -16.22 -1.57
C THR A 78 -8.59 -15.78 -1.50
N ARG A 79 -8.84 -14.47 -1.62
CA ARG A 79 -10.20 -13.90 -1.61
C ARG A 79 -10.51 -13.21 -2.92
N LEU A 80 -11.79 -13.17 -3.30
CA LEU A 80 -12.25 -12.31 -4.40
C LEU A 80 -12.13 -10.84 -4.00
N ASN A 81 -11.75 -10.00 -4.96
CA ASN A 81 -11.73 -8.53 -4.83
C ASN A 81 -12.66 -7.90 -5.88
N GLY A 82 -12.38 -8.15 -7.16
CA GLY A 82 -13.21 -7.72 -8.28
C GLY A 82 -13.17 -6.22 -8.57
N ARG A 83 -12.23 -5.46 -7.99
CA ARG A 83 -12.00 -4.03 -8.27
C ARG A 83 -10.60 -3.77 -8.80
N SER A 84 -9.64 -3.65 -7.88
CA SER A 84 -8.25 -3.31 -8.21
C SER A 84 -7.46 -4.50 -8.76
N ALA A 85 -7.91 -5.69 -8.39
CA ALA A 85 -7.43 -7.01 -8.78
C ALA A 85 -8.60 -8.00 -8.78
N ASP A 86 -8.44 -9.15 -9.44
CA ASP A 86 -9.43 -10.23 -9.41
C ASP A 86 -9.46 -10.86 -8.01
N PHE A 87 -8.27 -11.08 -7.46
CA PHE A 87 -8.05 -11.74 -6.18
C PHE A 87 -7.20 -10.90 -5.24
N ILE A 88 -7.34 -11.15 -3.94
CA ILE A 88 -6.38 -10.77 -2.91
C ILE A 88 -5.63 -12.03 -2.50
N ALA A 89 -4.32 -12.00 -2.63
CA ALA A 89 -3.42 -13.07 -2.22
C ALA A 89 -3.33 -13.18 -0.68
N PRO A 90 -2.90 -14.34 -0.14
CA PRO A 90 -2.50 -14.40 1.26
C PRO A 90 -1.36 -13.39 1.51
N SER A 91 -1.52 -12.54 2.52
CA SER A 91 -0.53 -11.50 2.83
C SER A 91 0.78 -12.11 3.32
N THR A 92 1.90 -11.60 2.82
CA THR A 92 3.27 -11.91 3.28
C THR A 92 3.77 -10.95 4.36
N ALA A 93 3.08 -9.83 4.53
CA ALA A 93 3.26 -8.88 5.61
C ALA A 93 1.95 -8.18 5.98
N ASN A 94 1.97 -7.43 7.08
CA ASN A 94 0.91 -6.53 7.53
C ASN A 94 1.54 -5.32 8.24
N GLY A 95 0.92 -4.15 8.16
CA GLY A 95 1.49 -2.93 8.70
C GLY A 95 2.49 -2.29 7.76
N CYS A 96 3.14 -1.21 8.20
CA CYS A 96 4.02 -0.43 7.35
C CYS A 96 4.96 0.44 8.20
N ALA A 97 6.20 0.64 7.73
CA ALA A 97 7.17 1.56 8.34
C ALA A 97 6.89 3.05 8.05
N MET A 98 6.04 3.33 7.06
CA MET A 98 5.50 4.66 6.79
C MET A 98 4.34 4.97 7.75
N ALA A 99 3.89 6.23 7.77
CA ALA A 99 2.91 6.70 8.75
C ALA A 99 1.83 7.61 8.15
N CYS A 100 1.27 7.27 6.98
CA CYS A 100 0.17 8.06 6.42
C CYS A 100 -0.96 8.26 7.45
N SER A 101 -1.37 9.50 7.70
CA SER A 101 -2.34 9.80 8.78
C SER A 101 -3.73 9.22 8.53
N TYR A 102 -4.12 9.07 7.26
CA TYR A 102 -5.39 8.47 6.87
C TYR A 102 -5.37 6.93 6.80
N CYS A 103 -4.24 6.27 7.12
CA CYS A 103 -4.06 4.84 6.89
C CYS A 103 -5.12 4.02 7.61
N TYR A 104 -5.76 3.10 6.89
CA TYR A 104 -6.81 2.25 7.47
C TYR A 104 -6.27 1.00 8.16
N VAL A 105 -5.06 0.57 7.81
CA VAL A 105 -4.42 -0.65 8.34
C VAL A 105 -4.28 -0.65 9.87
N PRO A 106 -3.80 0.42 10.55
CA PRO A 106 -3.63 0.39 12.01
C PRO A 106 -4.94 0.29 12.79
N ARG A 107 -6.10 0.63 12.19
CA ARG A 107 -7.41 0.61 12.86
C ARG A 107 -7.75 -0.73 13.51
N ARG A 108 -7.21 -1.84 13.00
CA ARG A 108 -7.47 -3.20 13.51
C ARG A 108 -6.60 -3.60 14.70
N LYS A 109 -5.43 -2.97 14.89
CA LYS A 109 -4.49 -3.25 15.98
C LYS A 109 -4.48 -2.16 17.06
N GLY A 110 -5.33 -1.15 16.93
CA GLY A 110 -5.57 -0.09 17.92
C GLY A 110 -4.52 1.02 17.96
N TYR A 111 -3.25 0.73 17.65
CA TYR A 111 -2.14 1.70 17.78
C TYR A 111 -1.12 1.57 16.63
N SER A 112 0.08 2.13 16.83
CA SER A 112 1.18 2.07 15.87
C SER A 112 1.36 0.63 15.37
N ASN A 113 1.05 0.40 14.09
CA ASN A 113 1.13 -0.91 13.46
C ASN A 113 2.45 -0.99 12.67
N PRO A 114 3.57 -1.39 13.31
CA PRO A 114 4.82 -1.66 12.61
C PRO A 114 4.64 -2.86 11.68
N VAL A 115 5.65 -3.14 10.86
CA VAL A 115 5.59 -4.29 9.95
C VAL A 115 5.57 -5.58 10.77
N THR A 116 4.56 -6.40 10.52
CA THR A 116 4.54 -7.83 10.81
C THR A 116 4.89 -8.56 9.53
N VAL A 117 6.02 -9.26 9.49
CA VAL A 117 6.46 -10.08 8.35
C VAL A 117 6.22 -11.56 8.65
N PHE A 118 5.75 -12.32 7.67
CA PHE A 118 5.45 -13.74 7.83
C PHE A 118 6.57 -14.62 7.26
N ALA A 119 7.01 -15.61 8.03
CA ALA A 119 8.13 -16.48 7.67
C ALA A 119 7.74 -17.70 6.82
N ASN A 120 6.46 -18.06 6.70
CA ASN A 120 6.00 -19.24 5.95
C ASN A 120 5.74 -18.94 4.46
N ILE A 121 6.68 -18.27 3.78
CA ILE A 121 6.55 -17.88 2.37
C ILE A 121 6.34 -19.08 1.43
N ASP A 122 7.00 -20.21 1.69
CA ASP A 122 6.84 -21.43 0.89
C ASP A 122 5.40 -21.95 0.86
N GLU A 123 4.69 -21.83 1.99
CA GLU A 123 3.29 -22.22 2.09
C GLU A 123 2.39 -21.29 1.27
N ILE A 124 2.64 -19.98 1.36
CA ILE A 124 1.93 -18.93 0.63
C ILE A 124 2.14 -19.09 -0.88
N SER A 125 3.39 -19.24 -1.33
CA SER A 125 3.76 -19.41 -2.73
C SER A 125 3.15 -20.70 -3.30
N ARG A 126 3.20 -21.81 -2.56
CA ARG A 126 2.59 -23.08 -2.99
C ARG A 126 1.06 -22.98 -3.09
N HIS A 127 0.42 -22.25 -2.18
CA HIS A 127 -1.02 -21.98 -2.26
C HIS A 127 -1.37 -21.15 -3.49
N LEU A 128 -0.64 -20.05 -3.74
CA LEU A 128 -0.86 -19.20 -4.90
C LEU A 128 -0.63 -19.94 -6.21
N ALA A 129 0.44 -20.71 -6.34
CA ALA A 129 0.71 -21.53 -7.51
C ALA A 129 -0.48 -22.47 -7.83
N ARG A 130 -0.97 -23.20 -6.83
CA ARG A 130 -2.17 -24.06 -7.00
C ARG A 130 -3.41 -23.27 -7.37
N HIS A 131 -3.61 -22.09 -6.77
CA HIS A 131 -4.76 -21.26 -7.06
C HIS A 131 -4.72 -20.76 -8.51
N ILE A 132 -3.58 -20.25 -8.97
CA ILE A 132 -3.36 -19.79 -10.35
C ILE A 132 -3.61 -20.94 -11.34
N SER A 133 -3.02 -22.12 -11.10
CA SER A 133 -3.24 -23.29 -11.98
C SER A 133 -4.71 -23.69 -12.07
N ARG A 134 -5.49 -23.57 -10.98
CA ARG A 134 -6.92 -23.86 -10.98
C ARG A 134 -7.76 -22.83 -11.73
N GLN A 135 -7.35 -21.57 -11.78
CA GLN A 135 -8.06 -20.55 -12.56
C GLN A 135 -7.90 -20.77 -14.07
N GLY A 136 -6.75 -21.33 -14.50
CA GLY A 136 -6.45 -21.50 -15.91
C GLY A 136 -6.29 -20.15 -16.65
N PRO A 137 -6.32 -20.16 -18.00
CA PRO A 137 -6.34 -18.95 -18.79
C PRO A 137 -7.55 -18.08 -18.49
N LYS A 138 -7.38 -16.76 -18.51
CA LYS A 138 -8.52 -15.83 -18.39
C LYS A 138 -9.23 -15.76 -19.74
N THR A 139 -10.52 -16.10 -19.76
CA THR A 139 -11.32 -16.17 -20.99
C THR A 139 -12.12 -14.90 -21.27
N GLU A 140 -12.37 -14.09 -20.24
CA GLU A 140 -13.16 -12.87 -20.35
C GLU A 140 -12.40 -11.67 -19.78
N PRO A 141 -12.30 -10.56 -20.55
CA PRO A 141 -11.69 -9.34 -20.04
C PRO A 141 -12.57 -8.74 -18.95
N ASN A 142 -11.95 -8.10 -17.97
CA ASN A 142 -12.67 -7.32 -16.98
C ASN A 142 -11.88 -6.05 -16.60
N GLN A 143 -12.40 -5.27 -15.66
CA GLN A 143 -11.76 -4.01 -15.25
C GLN A 143 -10.36 -4.20 -14.64
N CYS A 144 -10.05 -5.38 -14.09
CA CYS A 144 -8.76 -5.67 -13.49
C CYS A 144 -7.70 -5.76 -14.57
N ASP A 145 -7.93 -6.59 -15.59
CA ASP A 145 -6.99 -6.84 -16.70
C ASP A 145 -7.70 -7.59 -17.83
N PRO A 146 -7.37 -7.32 -19.10
CA PRO A 146 -7.98 -8.01 -20.24
C PRO A 146 -7.53 -9.47 -20.41
N GLU A 147 -6.34 -9.85 -19.97
CA GLU A 147 -5.69 -11.11 -20.37
C GLU A 147 -5.23 -11.98 -19.20
N ALA A 148 -4.99 -11.39 -18.02
CA ALA A 148 -4.44 -12.10 -16.88
C ALA A 148 -5.31 -12.00 -15.62
N TRP A 149 -5.26 -13.04 -14.79
CA TRP A 149 -5.81 -12.99 -13.44
C TRP A 149 -4.90 -12.15 -12.55
N VAL A 150 -5.40 -11.04 -12.03
CA VAL A 150 -4.62 -10.12 -11.19
C VAL A 150 -4.78 -10.47 -9.72
N TYR A 151 -3.66 -10.53 -9.00
CA TYR A 151 -3.62 -10.80 -7.56
C TYR A 151 -3.04 -9.58 -6.82
N ASP A 152 -3.82 -8.98 -5.94
CA ASP A 152 -3.30 -7.98 -5.01
C ASP A 152 -2.48 -8.66 -3.92
N ILE A 153 -1.17 -8.40 -3.90
CA ILE A 153 -0.23 -8.95 -2.92
C ILE A 153 0.09 -7.97 -1.78
N GLY A 154 -0.43 -6.73 -1.84
CA GLY A 154 -0.09 -5.63 -0.94
C GLY A 154 -1.29 -5.03 -0.19
N GLU A 155 -2.38 -5.79 0.01
CA GLU A 155 -3.60 -5.23 0.63
C GLU A 155 -3.34 -4.61 2.01
N ASN A 156 -2.55 -5.29 2.87
CA ASN A 156 -2.37 -4.91 4.27
C ASN A 156 -0.97 -4.36 4.60
N SER A 157 -0.13 -4.13 3.61
CA SER A 157 1.25 -3.66 3.77
C SER A 157 1.68 -2.85 2.54
N ASP A 158 2.95 -2.44 2.47
CA ASP A 158 3.52 -1.78 1.29
C ASP A 158 4.67 -2.64 0.76
N CYS A 159 4.45 -3.33 -0.35
CA CYS A 159 5.42 -4.32 -0.85
C CYS A 159 6.79 -3.73 -1.17
N SER A 160 6.88 -2.45 -1.52
CA SER A 160 8.18 -1.82 -1.78
C SER A 160 8.98 -1.62 -0.48
N VAL A 161 8.30 -1.39 0.65
CA VAL A 161 8.92 -1.39 1.98
C VAL A 161 9.19 -2.81 2.46
N ASP A 162 8.24 -3.73 2.25
CA ASP A 162 8.38 -5.13 2.69
C ASP A 162 9.57 -5.82 2.01
N ALA A 163 9.87 -5.47 0.75
CA ALA A 163 11.04 -5.95 0.02
C ALA A 163 12.38 -5.54 0.65
N MET A 164 12.41 -4.48 1.47
CA MET A 164 13.61 -4.12 2.25
C MET A 164 13.82 -5.08 3.44
N ILE A 165 12.75 -5.76 3.87
CA ILE A 165 12.74 -6.60 5.08
C ILE A 165 13.03 -8.05 4.76
N SER A 166 12.47 -8.57 3.66
CA SER A 166 12.67 -9.95 3.25
C SER A 166 12.48 -10.14 1.75
N GLU A 167 12.95 -11.27 1.22
CA GLU A 167 12.73 -11.60 -0.19
C GLU A 167 11.31 -12.10 -0.49
N ASN A 168 10.37 -12.06 0.47
CA ASN A 168 9.01 -12.58 0.27
C ASN A 168 8.31 -11.94 -0.94
N VAL A 169 8.51 -10.63 -1.15
CA VAL A 169 7.92 -9.93 -2.30
C VAL A 169 8.57 -10.39 -3.60
N ARG A 170 9.89 -10.60 -3.59
CA ARG A 170 10.64 -11.12 -4.72
C ARG A 170 10.20 -12.54 -5.08
N ASP A 171 10.07 -13.43 -4.10
CA ASP A 171 9.58 -14.81 -4.31
C ASP A 171 8.21 -14.82 -5.01
N LEU A 172 7.31 -13.92 -4.60
CA LEU A 172 6.01 -13.77 -5.26
C LEU A 172 6.15 -13.21 -6.68
N CYS A 173 6.93 -12.15 -6.88
CA CYS A 173 7.18 -11.60 -8.21
C CYS A 173 7.77 -12.66 -9.18
N GLU A 174 8.70 -13.50 -8.71
CA GLU A 174 9.28 -14.61 -9.48
C GLU A 174 8.22 -15.69 -9.79
N LEU A 175 7.35 -16.03 -8.83
CA LEU A 175 6.21 -16.93 -9.07
C LEU A 175 5.29 -16.40 -10.19
N PHE A 176 4.95 -15.11 -10.15
CA PHE A 176 4.09 -14.48 -11.17
C PHE A 176 4.80 -14.34 -12.51
N ARG A 177 6.10 -14.05 -12.53
CA ARG A 177 6.94 -14.06 -13.73
C ARG A 177 6.86 -15.40 -14.47
N MET A 178 6.81 -16.51 -13.74
CA MET A 178 6.63 -17.86 -14.30
C MET A 178 5.18 -18.25 -14.60
N SER A 179 4.20 -17.37 -14.35
CA SER A 179 2.77 -17.65 -14.45
C SER A 179 2.12 -16.86 -15.60
N PRO A 180 2.08 -17.39 -16.84
CA PRO A 180 1.61 -16.64 -18.02
C PRO A 180 0.13 -16.26 -17.98
N THR A 181 -0.67 -16.85 -17.09
CA THR A 181 -2.11 -16.55 -16.93
C THR A 181 -2.41 -15.56 -15.80
N ALA A 182 -1.40 -15.10 -15.06
CA ALA A 182 -1.60 -14.27 -13.87
C ALA A 182 -0.60 -13.10 -13.80
N LYS A 183 -0.93 -12.11 -12.96
CA LYS A 183 -0.05 -10.99 -12.61
C LYS A 183 -0.12 -10.69 -11.11
N ALA A 184 1.01 -10.37 -10.50
CA ALA A 184 1.04 -9.68 -9.21
C ALA A 184 0.60 -8.23 -9.40
N SER A 185 -0.03 -7.65 -8.38
CA SER A 185 -0.31 -6.22 -8.30
C SER A 185 -0.13 -5.73 -6.88
N PHE A 186 0.49 -4.58 -6.69
CA PHE A 186 0.52 -3.89 -5.41
C PHE A 186 0.52 -2.38 -5.60
N ALA A 187 0.09 -1.64 -4.59
CA ALA A 187 0.21 -0.19 -4.57
C ALA A 187 1.34 0.21 -3.62
N THR A 188 2.07 1.27 -3.95
CA THR A 188 3.14 1.78 -3.07
C THR A 188 3.17 3.30 -2.99
N LYS A 189 3.73 3.81 -1.89
CA LYS A 189 4.13 5.22 -1.70
C LYS A 189 5.64 5.38 -1.49
N TYR A 190 6.40 4.30 -1.62
CA TYR A 190 7.83 4.27 -1.40
C TYR A 190 8.53 3.83 -2.70
N VAL A 191 9.42 4.67 -3.21
CA VAL A 191 10.23 4.33 -4.39
C VAL A 191 11.40 3.47 -3.94
N ASN A 192 11.24 2.15 -4.06
CA ASN A 192 12.33 1.21 -3.82
C ASN A 192 13.03 0.87 -5.15
N ARG A 193 14.19 1.49 -5.40
CA ARG A 193 14.94 1.30 -6.65
C ARG A 193 15.56 -0.09 -6.81
N ASP A 194 15.68 -0.87 -5.73
CA ASP A 194 16.21 -2.25 -5.80
C ASP A 194 15.30 -3.19 -6.63
N LEU A 195 14.03 -2.82 -6.81
CA LEU A 195 13.09 -3.57 -7.65
C LEU A 195 13.38 -3.45 -9.15
N LEU A 196 14.16 -2.44 -9.59
CA LEU A 196 14.42 -2.21 -11.02
C LEU A 196 15.19 -3.38 -11.67
N ASP A 197 15.90 -4.17 -10.87
CA ASP A 197 16.74 -5.28 -11.35
C ASP A 197 16.01 -6.64 -11.42
N TRP A 198 14.68 -6.67 -11.20
CA TRP A 198 13.95 -7.93 -11.00
C TRP A 198 13.35 -8.55 -12.27
N ASP A 199 13.33 -7.84 -13.40
CA ASP A 199 12.77 -8.29 -14.69
C ASP A 199 11.42 -9.05 -14.55
N PRO A 200 10.31 -8.36 -14.24
CA PRO A 200 9.02 -9.01 -14.02
C PRO A 200 8.35 -9.55 -15.29
N LEU A 201 8.92 -9.32 -16.49
CA LEU A 201 8.34 -9.71 -17.79
C LEU A 201 6.86 -9.31 -17.98
N GLY A 202 6.48 -8.12 -17.51
CA GLY A 202 5.09 -7.63 -17.56
C GLY A 202 4.13 -8.38 -16.62
N ARG A 203 4.63 -9.26 -15.74
CA ARG A 203 3.83 -10.07 -14.80
C ARG A 203 3.71 -9.48 -13.41
N THR A 204 4.22 -8.28 -13.20
CA THR A 204 3.99 -7.51 -11.98
C THR A 204 3.54 -6.10 -12.33
N ARG A 205 2.43 -5.68 -11.71
CA ARG A 205 1.86 -4.35 -11.80
C ARG A 205 2.14 -3.54 -10.54
N ILE A 206 2.78 -2.39 -10.68
CA ILE A 206 2.97 -1.44 -9.58
C ILE A 206 2.01 -0.27 -9.76
N ARG A 207 1.29 0.07 -8.69
CA ARG A 207 0.40 1.22 -8.63
C ARG A 207 1.01 2.29 -7.73
N PHE A 208 1.65 3.31 -8.32
CA PHE A 208 2.17 4.42 -7.52
C PHE A 208 1.01 5.25 -6.99
N SER A 209 0.94 5.37 -5.67
CA SER A 209 -0.10 6.19 -5.06
C SER A 209 0.31 7.65 -5.10
N LEU A 210 -0.55 8.50 -5.64
CA LEU A 210 -0.29 9.92 -5.83
C LEU A 210 -1.45 10.75 -5.29
N MET A 211 -1.11 11.95 -4.86
CA MET A 211 -2.00 12.98 -4.32
C MET A 211 -1.30 14.33 -4.51
N PRO A 212 -2.00 15.47 -4.57
CA PRO A 212 -1.33 16.75 -4.74
C PRO A 212 -0.27 17.02 -3.67
N HIS A 213 0.83 17.65 -4.08
CA HIS A 213 2.06 17.76 -3.30
C HIS A 213 1.85 18.31 -1.89
N ASP A 214 1.08 19.39 -1.75
CA ASP A 214 0.86 20.04 -0.45
C ASP A 214 0.03 19.16 0.49
N THR A 215 -1.00 18.50 -0.04
CA THR A 215 -1.80 17.54 0.72
C THR A 215 -0.95 16.34 1.15
N ALA A 216 -0.14 15.79 0.24
CA ALA A 216 0.78 14.68 0.53
C ALA A 216 1.83 15.08 1.57
N LYS A 217 2.38 16.31 1.51
CA LYS A 217 3.35 16.80 2.49
C LYS A 217 2.80 16.79 3.92
N VAL A 218 1.50 17.01 4.09
CA VAL A 218 0.83 16.95 5.39
C VAL A 218 0.43 15.53 5.78
N THR A 219 0.03 14.69 4.83
CA THR A 219 -0.66 13.43 5.15
C THR A 219 0.15 12.15 4.86
N ASP A 220 1.13 12.20 3.95
CA ASP A 220 1.97 11.07 3.52
C ASP A 220 3.28 11.02 4.33
N ILE A 221 3.18 10.80 5.64
CA ILE A 221 4.34 10.83 6.54
C ILE A 221 5.30 9.68 6.24
N ARG A 222 6.58 10.03 6.02
CA ARG A 222 7.72 9.11 5.76
C ARG A 222 7.62 8.29 4.48
N THR A 223 6.92 8.82 3.50
CA THR A 223 6.86 8.26 2.15
C THR A 223 7.91 8.91 1.24
N SER A 224 8.12 8.37 0.03
CA SER A 224 8.82 9.11 -1.02
C SER A 224 7.99 10.35 -1.41
N PRO A 225 8.61 11.52 -1.66
CA PRO A 225 7.91 12.69 -2.20
C PRO A 225 7.15 12.37 -3.49
N VAL A 226 6.06 13.09 -3.76
CA VAL A 226 5.22 12.87 -4.95
C VAL A 226 6.02 13.02 -6.25
N ALA A 227 6.86 14.04 -6.35
CA ALA A 227 7.76 14.22 -7.50
C ALA A 227 8.69 13.01 -7.74
N GLU A 228 9.21 12.42 -6.67
CA GLU A 228 10.08 11.23 -6.75
C GLU A 228 9.29 10.01 -7.25
N ARG A 229 8.05 9.83 -6.78
CA ARG A 229 7.15 8.77 -7.26
C ARG A 229 6.81 8.95 -8.73
N ILE A 230 6.54 10.18 -9.19
CA ILE A 230 6.25 10.48 -10.60
C ILE A 230 7.46 10.16 -11.46
N ALA A 231 8.64 10.64 -11.08
CA ALA A 231 9.88 10.38 -11.82
C ALA A 231 10.18 8.87 -11.93
N ALA A 232 9.91 8.09 -10.88
CA ALA A 232 10.14 6.66 -10.86
C ALA A 232 9.26 5.88 -11.85
N ILE A 233 8.10 6.40 -12.28
CA ILE A 233 7.20 5.66 -13.17
C ILE A 233 7.91 5.22 -14.45
N ASN A 234 8.66 6.12 -15.09
CA ASN A 234 9.37 5.80 -16.33
C ASN A 234 10.43 4.70 -16.08
N ASP A 235 11.20 4.80 -15.00
CA ASP A 235 12.23 3.82 -14.64
C ASP A 235 11.63 2.41 -14.48
N PHE A 236 10.50 2.29 -13.78
CA PHE A 236 9.83 1.01 -13.57
C PHE A 236 9.18 0.45 -14.84
N VAL A 237 8.65 1.31 -15.70
CA VAL A 237 8.15 0.88 -17.02
C VAL A 237 9.29 0.33 -17.89
N GLU A 238 10.46 0.97 -17.88
CA GLU A 238 11.63 0.50 -18.60
C GLU A 238 12.18 -0.81 -18.03
N ALA A 239 12.13 -0.99 -16.71
CA ALA A 239 12.47 -2.25 -16.04
C ALA A 239 11.48 -3.41 -16.32
N GLY A 240 10.41 -3.18 -17.10
CA GLY A 240 9.48 -4.21 -17.54
C GLY A 240 8.24 -4.39 -16.66
N TYR A 241 8.03 -3.51 -15.67
CA TYR A 241 6.79 -3.49 -14.90
C TYR A 241 5.63 -2.92 -15.71
N GLU A 242 4.44 -3.41 -15.39
CA GLU A 242 3.23 -2.66 -15.71
C GLU A 242 3.03 -1.58 -14.65
N VAL A 243 2.87 -0.31 -15.03
CA VAL A 243 2.80 0.80 -14.06
C VAL A 243 1.52 1.59 -14.22
N HIS A 244 0.74 1.62 -13.14
CA HIS A 244 -0.53 2.32 -13.02
C HIS A 244 -0.48 3.35 -11.88
N LEU A 245 -1.52 4.18 -11.77
CA LEU A 245 -1.67 5.20 -10.73
C LEU A 245 -2.75 4.80 -9.72
N ASN A 246 -2.56 5.18 -8.45
CA ASN A 246 -3.54 5.02 -7.39
C ASN A 246 -3.82 6.37 -6.72
N PHE A 247 -4.89 7.04 -7.12
CA PHE A 247 -5.34 8.30 -6.53
C PHE A 247 -6.15 8.00 -5.27
N SER A 248 -5.42 7.65 -4.20
CA SER A 248 -6.00 7.17 -2.94
C SER A 248 -5.23 7.61 -1.70
N PRO A 249 -5.86 8.37 -0.79
CA PRO A 249 -7.21 8.94 -0.90
C PRO A 249 -7.23 10.24 -1.73
N VAL A 250 -8.38 10.53 -2.36
CA VAL A 250 -8.70 11.90 -2.79
C VAL A 250 -9.24 12.68 -1.60
N ILE A 251 -8.57 13.79 -1.27
CA ILE A 251 -8.93 14.71 -0.18
C ILE A 251 -9.39 16.04 -0.78
N LEU A 252 -10.57 16.50 -0.36
CA LEU A 252 -11.22 17.73 -0.84
C LEU A 252 -10.83 18.93 0.02
N THR A 253 -9.66 19.50 -0.24
CA THR A 253 -9.23 20.81 0.28
C THR A 253 -10.00 21.95 -0.41
N PRO A 254 -9.99 23.21 0.09
CA PRO A 254 -10.60 24.33 -0.62
C PRO A 254 -10.07 24.55 -2.05
N THR A 255 -8.82 24.15 -2.32
CA THR A 255 -8.12 24.31 -3.59
C THR A 255 -8.03 23.04 -4.43
N TRP A 256 -8.69 21.95 -4.01
CA TRP A 256 -8.44 20.60 -4.53
C TRP A 256 -8.49 20.50 -6.06
N VAL A 257 -9.43 21.19 -6.73
CA VAL A 257 -9.52 21.19 -8.20
C VAL A 257 -8.25 21.72 -8.86
N ALA A 258 -7.71 22.83 -8.37
CA ALA A 258 -6.48 23.41 -8.89
C ALA A 258 -5.27 22.51 -8.60
N ASP A 259 -5.21 21.97 -7.39
CA ASP A 259 -4.11 21.11 -6.93
C ASP A 259 -4.04 19.80 -7.74
N TRP A 260 -5.20 19.17 -8.00
CA TRP A 260 -5.29 17.99 -8.86
C TRP A 260 -5.03 18.33 -10.33
N THR A 261 -5.48 19.48 -10.83
CA THR A 261 -5.14 19.93 -12.20
C THR A 261 -3.63 20.06 -12.37
N ALA A 262 -2.93 20.65 -11.39
CA ALA A 262 -1.48 20.79 -11.43
C ALA A 262 -0.77 19.42 -11.42
N LEU A 263 -1.19 18.49 -10.54
CA LEU A 263 -0.63 17.13 -10.51
C LEU A 263 -0.82 16.37 -11.83
N LEU A 264 -2.01 16.48 -12.44
CA LEU A 264 -2.31 15.78 -13.69
C LEU A 264 -1.49 16.33 -14.87
N ARG A 265 -1.28 17.65 -14.92
CA ARG A 265 -0.38 18.28 -15.90
C ARG A 265 1.06 17.83 -15.70
N GLU A 266 1.56 17.81 -14.47
CA GLU A 266 2.90 17.30 -14.17
C GLU A 266 3.07 15.86 -14.63
N LEU A 267 2.10 14.98 -14.36
CA LEU A 267 2.10 13.61 -14.87
C LEU A 267 2.16 13.59 -16.40
N ASN A 268 1.35 14.41 -17.06
CA ASN A 268 1.36 14.48 -18.52
C ASN A 268 2.69 15.01 -19.08
N ASP A 269 3.35 15.92 -18.39
CA ASP A 269 4.61 16.53 -18.85
C ASP A 269 5.82 15.60 -18.61
N VAL A 270 5.82 14.85 -17.50
CA VAL A 270 6.97 14.02 -17.08
C VAL A 270 6.93 12.61 -17.68
N LEU A 271 5.74 12.04 -17.88
CA LEU A 271 5.64 10.64 -18.31
C LEU A 271 6.00 10.46 -19.79
N SER A 272 6.84 9.46 -20.05
CA SER A 272 7.21 9.03 -21.40
C SER A 272 6.01 8.48 -22.17
N ASP A 273 6.10 8.45 -23.50
CA ASP A 273 5.06 7.87 -24.35
C ASP A 273 4.80 6.39 -24.02
N ARG A 274 5.86 5.64 -23.68
CA ARG A 274 5.74 4.24 -23.27
C ARG A 274 4.97 4.08 -21.96
N ALA A 275 5.22 4.95 -20.97
CA ALA A 275 4.45 4.95 -19.73
C ALA A 275 2.99 5.33 -19.99
N LYS A 276 2.75 6.38 -20.79
CA LYS A 276 1.41 6.84 -21.17
C LYS A 276 0.60 5.79 -21.92
N ALA A 277 1.23 4.96 -22.77
CA ALA A 277 0.55 3.94 -23.57
C ALA A 277 -0.13 2.84 -22.75
N GLN A 278 0.37 2.56 -21.54
CA GLN A 278 -0.21 1.56 -20.62
C GLN A 278 -0.93 2.20 -19.42
N LEU A 279 -0.95 3.53 -19.33
CA LEU A 279 -1.32 4.23 -18.11
C LEU A 279 -2.79 4.02 -17.77
N ALA A 280 -3.03 3.59 -16.54
CA ALA A 280 -4.37 3.53 -15.99
C ALA A 280 -4.38 3.96 -14.53
N CYS A 281 -5.50 4.49 -14.05
CA CYS A 281 -5.64 4.94 -12.66
C CYS A 281 -6.84 4.30 -11.95
N GLU A 282 -6.76 4.34 -10.62
CA GLU A 282 -7.86 4.05 -9.70
C GLU A 282 -8.12 5.32 -8.88
N ILE A 283 -9.39 5.67 -8.63
CA ILE A 283 -9.78 6.83 -7.83
C ILE A 283 -10.55 6.35 -6.60
N ILE A 284 -10.07 6.72 -5.42
CA ILE A 284 -10.67 6.33 -4.15
C ILE A 284 -10.81 7.57 -3.26
N MET A 285 -12.06 8.01 -3.05
CA MET A 285 -12.34 9.14 -2.17
C MET A 285 -12.03 8.80 -0.70
N LEU A 286 -11.60 9.81 0.07
CA LEU A 286 -11.31 9.65 1.50
C LEU A 286 -12.46 8.94 2.26
N THR A 287 -12.10 7.88 2.96
CA THR A 287 -12.92 7.24 4.00
C THR A 287 -12.12 7.24 5.30
N HIS A 288 -12.56 8.05 6.26
CA HIS A 288 -11.90 8.21 7.55
C HIS A 288 -12.67 7.47 8.66
N ASN A 289 -12.18 7.51 9.89
CA ASN A 289 -12.78 6.83 11.04
C ASN A 289 -12.61 7.69 12.30
N GLU A 290 -13.63 7.73 13.15
CA GLU A 290 -13.66 8.54 14.38
C GLU A 290 -12.57 8.12 15.38
N GLY A 291 -12.44 6.83 15.68
CA GLY A 291 -11.36 6.36 16.57
C GLY A 291 -9.96 6.65 16.02
N LEU A 292 -9.78 6.61 14.70
CA LEU A 292 -8.50 7.03 14.09
C LEU A 292 -8.28 8.54 14.21
N HIS A 293 -9.32 9.36 14.07
CA HIS A 293 -9.24 10.80 14.30
C HIS A 293 -8.75 11.10 15.72
N GLU A 294 -9.36 10.48 16.73
CA GLU A 294 -8.98 10.63 18.14
C GLU A 294 -7.51 10.25 18.37
N VAL A 295 -7.06 9.13 17.82
CA VAL A 295 -5.65 8.71 17.88
C VAL A 295 -4.73 9.73 17.20
N ASN A 296 -5.12 10.21 16.01
CA ASN A 296 -4.31 11.14 15.23
C ASN A 296 -4.13 12.51 15.91
N LEU A 297 -5.10 12.97 16.70
CA LEU A 297 -4.95 14.18 17.52
C LEU A 297 -3.76 14.09 18.49
N GLY A 298 -3.40 12.89 18.94
CA GLY A 298 -2.30 12.67 19.89
C GLY A 298 -0.90 12.63 19.27
N TRP A 299 -0.75 12.44 17.95
CA TRP A 299 0.57 12.31 17.31
C TRP A 299 0.77 13.18 16.06
N HIS A 300 -0.29 13.47 15.30
CA HIS A 300 -0.25 14.31 14.10
C HIS A 300 -1.56 15.08 13.86
N PRO A 301 -1.92 16.00 14.78
CA PRO A 301 -3.20 16.72 14.72
C PRO A 301 -3.38 17.56 13.45
N ARG A 302 -2.27 18.08 12.88
CA ARG A 302 -2.31 18.86 11.62
C ARG A 302 -2.87 18.07 10.43
N GLY A 303 -2.75 16.74 10.44
CA GLY A 303 -3.39 15.91 9.42
C GLY A 303 -4.91 15.95 9.50
N GLU A 304 -5.45 16.06 10.71
CA GLU A 304 -6.90 16.01 10.95
C GLU A 304 -7.64 17.25 10.45
N ASP A 305 -6.95 18.40 10.31
CA ASP A 305 -7.50 19.60 9.65
C ASP A 305 -7.97 19.31 8.21
N LEU A 306 -7.38 18.30 7.56
CA LEU A 306 -7.72 17.88 6.20
C LEU A 306 -8.63 16.63 6.16
N LEU A 307 -8.52 15.76 7.17
CA LEU A 307 -9.16 14.45 7.17
C LEU A 307 -10.51 14.42 7.89
N TRP A 308 -10.66 15.21 8.95
CA TRP A 308 -11.85 15.24 9.79
C TRP A 308 -12.68 16.49 9.50
N THR A 309 -13.64 16.34 8.58
CA THR A 309 -14.48 17.45 8.10
C THR A 309 -15.97 17.11 8.28
N PRO A 310 -16.52 17.08 9.51
CA PRO A 310 -17.89 16.61 9.78
C PRO A 310 -18.98 17.31 8.95
N ARG A 311 -18.78 18.59 8.59
CA ARG A 311 -19.71 19.34 7.72
C ARG A 311 -19.88 18.69 6.35
N MET A 312 -18.79 18.16 5.79
CA MET A 312 -18.73 17.54 4.46
C MET A 312 -18.92 16.02 4.50
N GLN A 313 -18.96 15.42 5.70
CA GLN A 313 -18.94 13.97 5.88
C GLN A 313 -20.27 13.41 6.42
N GLU A 314 -20.48 12.12 6.18
CA GLU A 314 -21.60 11.32 6.70
C GLU A 314 -21.10 9.95 7.18
N THR A 315 -21.85 9.34 8.08
CA THR A 315 -21.57 7.99 8.59
C THR A 315 -21.75 6.94 7.49
N LYS A 316 -20.80 6.02 7.41
CA LYS A 316 -20.78 4.87 6.49
C LYS A 316 -20.54 3.59 7.29
N ARG A 317 -21.52 2.69 7.29
CA ARG A 317 -21.32 1.32 7.76
C ARG A 317 -20.66 0.49 6.65
N SER A 318 -19.53 -0.13 6.95
CA SER A 318 -18.77 -0.96 6.01
C SER A 318 -19.29 -2.39 6.00
N GLN A 319 -18.94 -3.17 4.97
CA GLN A 319 -19.39 -4.57 4.84
C GLN A 319 -18.98 -5.46 6.03
N ASN A 320 -17.84 -5.15 6.67
CA ASN A 320 -17.36 -5.81 7.88
C ASN A 320 -18.00 -5.26 9.18
N GLY A 321 -19.04 -4.43 9.09
CA GLY A 321 -19.73 -3.83 10.23
C GLY A 321 -19.09 -2.55 10.78
N ALA A 322 -17.86 -2.22 10.40
CA ALA A 322 -17.13 -1.06 10.91
C ALA A 322 -17.82 0.27 10.55
N ILE A 323 -17.88 1.17 11.52
CA ILE A 323 -18.41 2.53 11.36
C ILE A 323 -17.26 3.43 10.89
N ASN A 324 -17.44 4.08 9.75
CA ASN A 324 -16.49 5.02 9.16
C ASN A 324 -17.23 6.31 8.80
N VAL A 325 -16.47 7.33 8.41
CA VAL A 325 -17.00 8.54 7.78
C VAL A 325 -16.51 8.63 6.34
N ARG A 326 -17.36 9.15 5.45
CA ARG A 326 -17.03 9.44 4.05
C ARG A 326 -17.60 10.80 3.68
N TYR A 327 -17.18 11.37 2.56
CA TYR A 327 -17.89 12.54 2.01
C TYR A 327 -19.38 12.22 1.78
N ARG A 328 -20.23 13.22 2.06
CA ARG A 328 -21.67 13.15 1.81
C ARG A 328 -21.95 12.68 0.38
N SER A 329 -22.92 11.80 0.21
CA SER A 329 -23.12 11.10 -1.08
C SER A 329 -23.24 12.03 -2.30
N PRO A 330 -24.00 13.16 -2.26
CA PRO A 330 -24.06 14.10 -3.38
C PRO A 330 -22.71 14.77 -3.70
N LEU A 331 -22.04 15.31 -2.67
CA LEU A 331 -20.73 15.95 -2.79
C LEU A 331 -19.68 14.99 -3.36
N LYS A 332 -19.72 13.74 -2.89
CA LYS A 332 -18.82 12.69 -3.36
C LYS A 332 -19.02 12.38 -4.84
N GLY A 333 -20.27 12.28 -5.30
CA GLY A 333 -20.60 12.05 -6.70
C GLY A 333 -20.10 13.18 -7.61
N GLU A 334 -20.33 14.43 -7.20
CA GLU A 334 -19.83 15.62 -7.90
C GLU A 334 -18.29 15.65 -7.97
N ALA A 335 -17.62 15.36 -6.86
CA ALA A 335 -16.16 15.34 -6.81
C ALA A 335 -15.55 14.24 -7.70
N VAL A 336 -16.16 13.04 -7.72
CA VAL A 336 -15.76 11.96 -8.63
C VAL A 336 -15.93 12.38 -10.09
N ALA A 337 -17.10 12.89 -10.46
CA ALA A 337 -17.36 13.35 -11.83
C ALA A 337 -16.38 14.45 -12.27
N THR A 338 -16.12 15.40 -11.37
CA THR A 338 -15.16 16.48 -11.61
C THR A 338 -13.75 15.95 -11.81
N LEU A 339 -13.26 15.04 -10.95
CA LEU A 339 -11.92 14.49 -11.10
C LEU A 339 -11.78 13.63 -12.36
N CYS A 340 -12.80 12.86 -12.74
CA CYS A 340 -12.81 12.14 -14.02
C CYS A 340 -12.66 13.10 -15.20
N ALA A 341 -13.43 14.20 -15.22
CA ALA A 341 -13.33 15.21 -16.27
C ALA A 341 -11.97 15.92 -16.29
N LEU A 342 -11.35 16.14 -15.12
CA LEU A 342 -9.98 16.67 -15.04
C LEU A 342 -8.96 15.70 -15.65
N ILE A 343 -9.07 14.40 -15.36
CA ILE A 343 -8.18 13.38 -15.92
C ILE A 343 -8.33 13.32 -17.45
N GLU A 344 -9.57 13.29 -17.96
CA GLU A 344 -9.82 13.29 -19.40
C GLU A 344 -9.23 14.51 -20.11
N ARG A 345 -9.24 15.68 -19.46
CA ARG A 345 -8.73 16.93 -20.03
C ARG A 345 -7.21 17.05 -19.94
N GLU A 346 -6.63 16.78 -18.77
CA GLU A 346 -5.23 17.10 -18.45
C GLU A 346 -4.30 15.89 -18.62
N LEU A 347 -4.82 14.67 -18.61
CA LEU A 347 -4.06 13.42 -18.78
C LEU A 347 -4.86 12.41 -19.65
N PRO A 348 -5.18 12.75 -20.91
CA PRO A 348 -6.11 11.98 -21.76
C PRO A 348 -5.66 10.55 -22.07
N SER A 349 -4.36 10.26 -21.95
CA SER A 349 -3.83 8.90 -22.12
C SER A 349 -4.15 7.97 -20.95
N CYS A 350 -4.55 8.50 -19.79
CA CYS A 350 -4.78 7.71 -18.58
C CYS A 350 -6.20 7.13 -18.57
N ARG A 351 -6.30 5.81 -18.70
CA ARG A 351 -7.57 5.09 -18.56
C ARG A 351 -8.01 5.00 -17.10
N ILE A 352 -9.22 5.45 -16.78
CA ILE A 352 -9.81 5.25 -15.45
C ILE A 352 -10.35 3.81 -15.35
N ARG A 353 -9.78 2.98 -14.47
CA ARG A 353 -10.27 1.60 -14.25
C ARG A 353 -11.53 1.58 -13.40
N TYR A 354 -11.55 2.39 -12.35
CA TYR A 354 -12.74 2.64 -11.54
C TYR A 354 -12.57 3.93 -10.72
N ALA A 355 -13.70 4.49 -10.29
CA ALA A 355 -13.74 5.64 -9.39
C ALA A 355 -14.87 5.50 -8.38
N PHE A 356 -14.59 5.68 -7.09
CA PHE A 356 -15.64 5.60 -6.07
C PHE A 356 -15.35 6.33 -4.78
#